data_AF-A0A3B4ADV8-F1
#
_entry.id   AF-A0A3B4ADV8-F1
#
_cell.length_a   1.000
_cell.length_b   1.000
_cell.length_c   1.000
_cell.angle_alpha   90.00
_cell.angle_beta   90.00
_cell.angle_gamma   90.00
#
_symmetry.space_group_name_H-M   'P 1'
#
loop_
_entity.id
_entity.type
_entity.pdbx_description
1 polymer ?
#
loop_
_entity_poly.entity_id
_entity_poly.type
_entity_poly.pdbx_seq_one_letter_code
_entity_poly.pdbx_strand_id
1 'polypeptide(L)'
;MRIGPVILNRDSRPLMFIMMHPWYIPSTDLANKLVLKSQEESCSAEHRTRIVHLLKYWISEFPTEFNLNPELAEQMKKFKELLSMEGEESHSKLIDIDSVPSYKWKRQVTQRVPSVSKKRKMSLLFDHLDSSELAEHLTFLEYKSFCKILFQDYHSFVMHGCTVDNPILERFITLFNSVSQWIQLMVLSKPTAQQRALVISHFIRVAQVHTDTTYSCRAVIGPF
;
A
#
# COMPACT_ATOMS: atom_id res chain seq x y z
N MET A 1 -5.41 8.28 -15.65
CA MET A 1 -6.39 8.19 -14.54
C MET A 1 -6.79 9.61 -14.18
N ARG A 2 -8.01 10.05 -14.53
CA ARG A 2 -8.50 11.40 -14.19
C ARG A 2 -8.76 11.43 -12.69
N ILE A 3 -7.99 12.20 -11.93
CA ILE A 3 -8.38 12.62 -10.59
C ILE A 3 -9.46 13.69 -10.80
N GLY A 4 -10.70 13.23 -10.98
CA GLY A 4 -11.88 14.09 -10.91
C GLY A 4 -12.12 14.49 -9.45
N PRO A 5 -12.82 15.60 -9.21
CA PRO A 5 -13.21 15.99 -7.86
C PRO A 5 -14.00 14.85 -7.23
N VAL A 6 -13.58 14.39 -6.05
CA VAL A 6 -14.32 13.43 -5.25
C VAL A 6 -15.63 14.10 -4.86
N ILE A 7 -16.68 13.87 -5.65
CA ILE A 7 -18.04 14.21 -5.28
C ILE A 7 -18.36 13.30 -4.09
N LEU A 8 -18.23 13.84 -2.88
CA LEU A 8 -18.56 13.16 -1.64
C LEU A 8 -20.07 12.90 -1.62
N ASN A 9 -20.48 11.76 -2.14
CA ASN A 9 -21.85 11.28 -2.03
C ASN A 9 -22.15 10.98 -0.56
N ARG A 10 -23.42 11.07 -0.12
CA ARG A 10 -23.79 10.83 1.29
C ARG A 10 -23.39 9.43 1.80
N ASP A 11 -23.17 8.49 0.89
CA ASP A 11 -22.70 7.11 1.11
C ASP A 11 -21.19 7.00 1.37
N SER A 12 -20.41 8.06 1.15
CA SER A 12 -18.96 8.06 1.36
C SER A 12 -18.53 8.35 2.81
N ARG A 13 -19.46 8.76 3.67
CA ARG A 13 -19.14 9.19 5.05
C ARG A 13 -18.66 8.04 5.96
N PRO A 14 -19.28 6.85 5.98
CA PRO A 14 -18.77 5.72 6.75
C PRO A 14 -17.38 5.29 6.28
N LEU A 15 -17.17 5.25 4.95
CA LEU A 15 -15.87 4.94 4.36
C LEU A 15 -14.80 5.95 4.78
N MET A 16 -15.10 7.25 4.69
CA MET A 16 -14.17 8.30 5.05
C MET A 16 -13.82 8.27 6.54
N PHE A 17 -14.81 8.06 7.42
CA PHE A 17 -14.55 7.93 8.85
C PHE A 17 -13.69 6.69 9.15
N ILE A 18 -14.03 5.53 8.60
CA ILE A 18 -13.27 4.30 8.82
C ILE A 18 -11.85 4.42 8.26
N MET A 19 -11.66 5.04 7.10
CA MET A 19 -10.31 5.24 6.57
C MET A 19 -9.50 6.22 7.44
N MET A 20 -10.13 7.29 7.93
CA MET A 20 -9.43 8.40 8.59
C MET A 20 -9.38 8.29 10.12
N HIS A 21 -10.10 7.37 10.75
CA HIS A 21 -10.09 7.23 12.21
C HIS A 21 -8.69 7.05 12.82
N PRO A 22 -7.70 6.38 12.20
CA PRO A 22 -6.39 6.18 12.82
C PRO A 22 -5.64 7.47 13.15
N TRP A 23 -6.00 8.59 12.50
CA TRP A 23 -5.45 9.92 12.79
C TRP A 23 -5.91 10.50 14.13
N TYR A 24 -7.05 10.04 14.64
CA TYR A 24 -7.71 10.61 15.81
C TYR A 24 -7.85 9.61 16.96
N ILE A 25 -7.99 8.33 16.63
CA ILE A 25 -8.23 7.24 17.59
C ILE A 25 -7.61 5.94 17.07
N PRO A 26 -6.90 5.17 17.91
CA PRO A 26 -6.45 3.84 17.54
C PRO A 26 -7.61 2.92 17.13
N SER A 27 -7.39 2.06 16.13
CA SER A 27 -8.42 1.13 15.64
C SER A 27 -8.96 0.22 16.73
N THR A 28 -8.11 -0.21 17.66
CA THR A 28 -8.49 -1.01 18.84
C THR A 28 -9.40 -0.24 19.78
N ASP A 29 -9.10 1.03 20.05
CA ASP A 29 -9.95 1.89 20.89
C ASP A 29 -11.29 2.19 20.24
N LEU A 30 -11.32 2.43 18.92
CA LEU A 30 -12.56 2.62 18.18
C LEU A 30 -13.43 1.36 18.23
N ALA A 31 -12.84 0.20 17.97
CA ALA A 31 -13.50 -1.10 18.08
C ALA A 31 -14.10 -1.30 19.48
N ASN A 32 -13.32 -1.08 20.52
CA ASN A 32 -13.80 -1.19 21.91
C ASN A 32 -14.97 -0.25 22.19
N LYS A 33 -14.92 1.01 21.74
CA LYS A 33 -16.02 1.96 21.93
C LYS A 33 -17.29 1.53 21.20
N LEU A 34 -17.17 0.98 19.98
CA LEU A 34 -18.32 0.46 19.22
C LEU A 34 -18.94 -0.75 19.91
N VAL A 35 -18.10 -1.68 20.39
CA VAL A 35 -18.54 -2.86 21.14
C VAL A 35 -19.25 -2.45 22.43
N LEU A 36 -18.65 -1.57 23.24
CA LEU A 36 -19.28 -1.06 24.47
C LEU A 36 -20.62 -0.40 24.17
N LYS A 37 -20.69 0.44 23.12
CA LYS A 37 -21.94 1.13 22.76
C LYS A 37 -23.04 0.17 22.31
N SER A 38 -22.68 -0.96 21.70
CA SER A 38 -23.63 -1.99 21.29
C SER A 38 -24.20 -2.78 22.46
N GLN A 39 -23.51 -2.77 23.61
CA GLN A 39 -23.81 -3.52 24.83
C GLN A 39 -24.48 -2.67 25.93
N GLU A 40 -24.59 -1.35 25.74
CA GLU A 40 -25.28 -0.49 26.68
C GLU A 40 -26.78 -0.82 26.73
N GLU A 41 -27.35 -0.94 27.94
CA GLU A 41 -28.79 -1.19 28.14
C GLU A 41 -29.70 -0.10 27.53
N SER A 42 -29.16 1.11 27.36
CA SER A 42 -29.86 2.22 26.70
C SER A 42 -29.86 2.14 25.17
N CYS A 43 -29.14 1.17 24.59
CA CYS A 43 -28.97 1.03 23.15
C CYS A 43 -30.17 0.30 22.54
N SER A 44 -30.93 0.99 21.68
CA SER A 44 -32.01 0.37 20.92
C SER A 44 -31.50 -0.74 20.00
N ALA A 45 -32.30 -1.79 19.80
CA ALA A 45 -32.01 -2.89 18.88
C ALA A 45 -31.64 -2.41 17.47
N GLU A 46 -32.24 -1.30 17.01
CA GLU A 46 -31.90 -0.69 15.72
C GLU A 46 -30.47 -0.13 15.70
N HIS A 47 -30.04 0.53 16.79
CA HIS A 47 -28.69 1.07 16.91
C HIS A 47 -27.64 -0.05 16.99
N ARG A 48 -27.92 -1.10 17.75
CA ARG A 48 -27.07 -2.30 17.81
C ARG A 48 -26.91 -2.93 16.43
N THR A 49 -28.00 -3.07 15.68
CA THR A 49 -27.98 -3.56 14.29
C THR A 49 -27.10 -2.69 13.40
N ARG A 50 -27.22 -1.36 13.48
CA ARG A 50 -26.39 -0.42 12.69
C ARG A 50 -24.91 -0.53 13.03
N ILE A 51 -24.55 -0.71 14.30
CA ILE A 51 -23.16 -0.91 14.74
C ILE A 51 -22.59 -2.21 14.15
N VAL A 52 -23.33 -3.31 14.21
CA VAL A 52 -22.90 -4.59 13.64
C VAL A 52 -22.70 -4.47 12.12
N HIS A 53 -23.59 -3.77 11.42
CA HIS A 53 -23.44 -3.51 9.98
C HIS A 53 -22.22 -2.62 9.67
N LEU A 54 -21.92 -1.64 10.52
CA LEU A 54 -20.73 -0.81 10.38
C LEU A 54 -19.44 -1.63 10.55
N LEU A 55 -19.40 -2.51 11.56
CA LEU A 55 -18.26 -3.40 11.80
C LEU A 55 -18.08 -4.40 10.64
N LYS A 56 -19.18 -4.98 10.14
CA LYS A 56 -19.16 -5.81 8.94
C LYS A 56 -18.59 -5.06 7.75
N TYR A 57 -19.05 -3.83 7.51
CA TYR A 57 -18.56 -2.97 6.44
C TYR A 57 -17.06 -2.64 6.60
N TRP A 58 -16.62 -2.36 7.83
CA TRP A 58 -15.20 -2.12 8.10
C TRP A 58 -14.35 -3.36 7.79
N ILE A 59 -14.76 -4.55 8.22
CA ILE A 59 -14.06 -5.81 7.94
C ILE A 59 -14.01 -6.09 6.43
N SER A 60 -15.10 -5.83 5.70
CA SER A 60 -15.15 -6.09 4.25
C SER A 60 -14.30 -5.11 3.43
N GLU A 61 -14.31 -3.83 3.79
CA GLU A 61 -13.59 -2.79 3.04
C GLU A 61 -12.11 -2.71 3.41
N PHE A 62 -11.75 -2.96 4.67
CA PHE A 62 -10.37 -2.86 5.16
C PHE A 62 -9.87 -4.16 5.83
N PRO A 63 -9.96 -5.31 5.14
CA PRO A 63 -9.58 -6.61 5.71
C PRO A 63 -8.10 -6.67 6.13
N THR A 64 -7.26 -5.86 5.50
CA THR A 64 -5.83 -5.83 5.79
C THR A 64 -5.52 -5.28 7.18
N GLU A 65 -6.34 -4.37 7.71
CA GLU A 65 -6.14 -3.80 9.06
C GLU A 65 -6.32 -4.86 10.14
N PHE A 66 -7.37 -5.68 10.02
CA PHE A 66 -7.65 -6.80 10.93
C PHE A 66 -6.60 -7.91 10.81
N ASN A 67 -6.03 -8.13 9.62
CA ASN A 67 -4.96 -9.11 9.47
C ASN A 67 -3.65 -8.67 10.15
N LEU A 68 -3.29 -7.40 9.99
CA LEU A 68 -2.02 -6.88 10.46
C LEU A 68 -2.04 -6.51 11.95
N ASN A 69 -3.21 -6.23 12.51
CA ASN A 69 -3.38 -5.93 13.93
C ASN A 69 -4.05 -7.11 14.67
N PRO A 70 -3.26 -7.98 15.33
CA PRO A 70 -3.81 -9.15 16.02
C PRO A 70 -4.69 -8.77 17.22
N GLU A 71 -4.44 -7.63 17.88
CA GLU A 71 -5.26 -7.16 18.99
C GLU A 71 -6.66 -6.78 18.51
N LEU A 72 -6.75 -6.06 17.38
CA LEU A 72 -8.02 -5.69 16.77
C LEU A 72 -8.82 -6.93 16.32
N ALA A 73 -8.15 -7.91 15.69
CA ALA A 73 -8.79 -9.16 15.32
C ALA A 73 -9.34 -9.93 16.53
N GLU A 74 -8.56 -10.00 17.61
CA GLU A 74 -8.97 -10.68 18.84
C GLU A 74 -10.17 -9.96 19.51
N GLN A 75 -10.20 -8.63 19.51
CA GLN A 75 -11.35 -7.85 20.00
C GLN A 75 -12.63 -8.15 19.21
N MET A 76 -12.54 -8.21 17.88
CA MET A 76 -13.70 -8.55 17.05
C MET A 76 -14.14 -10.01 17.27
N LYS A 77 -13.18 -10.93 17.51
CA LYS A 77 -13.50 -12.34 17.77
C LYS A 77 -14.23 -12.51 19.10
N LYS A 78 -13.75 -11.85 20.16
CA LYS A 78 -14.45 -11.79 21.45
C LYS A 78 -15.85 -11.22 21.30
N PHE A 79 -16.02 -10.17 20.51
CA PHE A 79 -17.33 -9.59 20.25
C PHE A 79 -18.27 -10.55 19.52
N LYS A 80 -17.79 -11.29 18.52
CA LYS A 80 -18.55 -12.36 17.84
C LYS A 80 -19.00 -13.44 18.82
N GLU A 81 -18.13 -13.88 19.72
CA GLU A 81 -18.44 -14.87 20.76
C GLU A 81 -19.50 -14.36 21.76
N LEU A 82 -19.40 -13.09 22.18
CA LEU A 82 -20.41 -12.45 23.03
C LEU A 82 -21.81 -12.45 22.37
N LEU A 83 -21.90 -12.04 21.10
CA LEU A 83 -23.18 -12.05 20.37
C LEU A 83 -23.77 -13.45 20.23
N SER A 84 -22.92 -14.47 20.06
CA SER A 84 -23.38 -15.87 20.05
C SER A 84 -23.94 -16.31 21.41
N MET A 85 -23.30 -15.92 22.51
CA MET A 85 -23.76 -16.25 23.87
C MET A 85 -25.08 -15.55 24.24
N GLU A 86 -25.30 -14.35 23.72
CA GLU A 86 -26.55 -13.59 23.90
C GLU A 86 -27.73 -14.14 23.07
N GLY A 87 -27.51 -15.15 22.22
CA GLY A 87 -28.54 -15.72 21.34
C GLY A 87 -28.76 -14.94 20.05
N GLU A 88 -27.94 -13.92 19.77
CA GLU A 88 -28.01 -13.05 18.58
C GLU A 88 -27.25 -13.65 17.40
N GLU A 89 -27.63 -14.88 17.01
CA GLU A 89 -26.95 -15.65 15.95
C GLU A 89 -26.88 -14.91 14.60
N SER A 90 -27.92 -14.14 14.25
CA SER A 90 -27.96 -13.36 13.02
C SER A 90 -26.87 -12.28 13.01
N HIS A 91 -26.65 -11.60 14.14
CA HIS A 91 -25.61 -10.58 14.29
C HIS A 91 -24.21 -11.19 14.39
N SER A 92 -24.05 -12.31 15.09
CA SER A 92 -22.78 -13.04 15.19
C SER A 92 -22.27 -13.47 13.80
N LYS A 93 -23.14 -13.98 12.94
CA LYS A 93 -22.80 -14.38 11.56
C LYS A 93 -22.34 -13.22 10.66
N LEU A 94 -22.66 -11.97 11.01
CA LEU A 94 -22.24 -10.80 10.24
C LEU A 94 -20.78 -10.39 10.52
N ILE A 95 -20.24 -10.77 11.69
CA ILE A 95 -18.86 -10.50 12.08
C ILE A 95 -17.99 -11.71 11.70
N ASP A 96 -17.49 -11.71 10.46
CA ASP A 96 -16.67 -12.81 9.94
C ASP A 96 -15.22 -12.39 9.72
N ILE A 97 -14.40 -12.57 10.76
CA ILE A 97 -12.95 -12.34 10.73
C ILE A 97 -12.22 -13.55 10.15
N ASP A 98 -12.82 -14.74 10.23
CA ASP A 98 -12.19 -15.99 9.81
C ASP A 98 -12.05 -16.05 8.28
N SER A 99 -12.93 -15.36 7.55
CA SER A 99 -12.84 -15.20 6.09
C SER A 99 -11.75 -14.23 5.62
N VAL A 100 -11.13 -13.44 6.50
CA VAL A 100 -10.13 -12.43 6.12
C VAL A 100 -8.89 -13.12 5.53
N PRO A 101 -8.57 -12.88 4.25
CA PRO A 101 -7.41 -13.52 3.62
C PRO A 101 -6.10 -13.16 4.33
N SER A 102 -5.10 -14.04 4.27
CA SER A 102 -3.75 -13.67 4.70
C SER A 102 -3.18 -12.59 3.76
N TYR A 103 -2.88 -11.39 4.25
CA TYR A 103 -2.24 -10.30 3.48
C TYR A 103 -0.75 -10.17 3.78
N LYS A 104 -0.25 -10.84 4.83
CA LYS A 104 1.17 -10.80 5.21
C LYS A 104 2.10 -11.22 4.06
N TRP A 105 1.71 -12.23 3.26
CA TRP A 105 2.51 -12.68 2.11
C TRP A 105 2.59 -11.63 0.99
N LYS A 106 1.51 -10.87 0.73
CA LYS A 106 1.51 -9.80 -0.30
C LYS A 106 2.47 -8.67 0.07
N ARG A 107 2.63 -8.43 1.38
CA ARG A 107 3.55 -7.43 1.94
C ARG A 107 4.90 -8.04 2.34
N GLN A 108 5.22 -9.26 1.94
CA GLN A 108 6.57 -9.76 2.12
C GLN A 108 7.55 -8.92 1.29
N VAL A 109 8.57 -8.46 2.01
CA VAL A 109 9.73 -7.75 1.48
C VAL A 109 10.61 -8.82 0.84
N THR A 110 10.61 -8.89 -0.50
CA THR A 110 11.45 -9.83 -1.26
C THR A 110 12.93 -9.71 -0.86
N GLN A 111 13.50 -10.69 -0.17
CA GLN A 111 14.91 -10.62 0.25
C GLN A 111 15.82 -10.46 -0.96
N ARG A 112 16.84 -9.60 -0.85
CA ARG A 112 17.92 -9.57 -1.84
C ARG A 112 18.67 -10.88 -1.71
N VAL A 113 18.55 -11.76 -2.71
CA VAL A 113 19.48 -12.88 -2.85
C VAL A 113 20.85 -12.27 -3.15
N PRO A 114 21.88 -12.47 -2.32
CA PRO A 114 23.22 -12.01 -2.64
C PRO A 114 23.71 -12.82 -3.83
N SER A 115 23.62 -12.28 -5.05
CA SER A 115 24.23 -12.91 -6.21
C SER A 115 25.75 -12.74 -6.09
N VAL A 116 26.45 -13.82 -5.71
CA VAL A 116 27.92 -13.90 -5.71
C VAL A 116 28.49 -13.90 -7.14
N SER A 117 27.65 -13.88 -8.17
CA SER A 117 28.07 -13.77 -9.57
C SER A 117 28.39 -12.34 -9.96
N LYS A 118 29.63 -12.12 -10.44
CA LYS A 118 30.12 -10.86 -11.05
C LYS A 118 29.05 -10.22 -11.95
N LYS A 119 28.50 -9.07 -11.51
CA LYS A 119 27.37 -8.31 -12.10
C LYS A 119 27.67 -7.66 -13.47
N ARG A 120 28.40 -8.32 -14.37
CA ARG A 120 28.77 -7.79 -15.69
C ARG A 120 27.76 -8.12 -16.80
N LYS A 121 26.77 -8.98 -16.54
CA LYS A 121 25.87 -9.52 -17.58
C LYS A 121 24.67 -8.61 -17.94
N MET A 122 24.35 -7.58 -17.14
CA MET A 122 23.19 -6.71 -17.39
C MET A 122 23.47 -5.64 -18.46
N SER A 123 24.71 -5.18 -18.61
CA SER A 123 25.01 -4.04 -19.49
C SER A 123 24.89 -4.37 -20.98
N LEU A 124 24.98 -5.65 -21.36
CA LEU A 124 24.88 -6.08 -22.76
C LEU A 124 23.42 -6.16 -23.25
N LEU A 125 22.46 -6.43 -22.36
CA LEU A 125 21.04 -6.49 -22.71
C LEU A 125 20.41 -5.11 -22.85
N PHE A 126 20.91 -4.12 -22.10
CA PHE A 126 20.39 -2.74 -22.16
C PHE A 126 20.59 -2.07 -23.52
N ASP A 127 21.74 -2.30 -24.16
CA ASP A 127 22.08 -1.66 -25.44
C ASP A 127 21.14 -2.08 -26.61
N HIS A 128 20.33 -3.11 -26.40
CA HIS A 128 19.36 -3.64 -27.38
C HIS A 128 17.90 -3.56 -26.92
N LEU A 129 17.66 -3.09 -25.70
CA LEU A 129 16.30 -3.00 -25.16
C LEU A 129 15.62 -1.74 -25.69
N ASP A 130 14.42 -1.89 -26.25
CA ASP A 130 13.67 -0.76 -26.77
C ASP A 130 13.26 0.21 -25.64
N SER A 131 13.23 1.51 -25.96
CA SER A 131 12.88 2.55 -24.98
C SER A 131 11.47 2.37 -24.41
N SER A 132 10.53 1.86 -25.21
CA SER A 132 9.16 1.61 -24.77
C SER A 132 9.07 0.40 -23.85
N GLU A 133 9.77 -0.68 -24.19
CA GLU A 133 9.81 -1.90 -23.37
C GLU A 133 10.46 -1.63 -22.00
N LEU A 134 11.55 -0.85 -21.98
CA LEU A 134 12.16 -0.44 -20.72
C LEU A 134 11.22 0.42 -19.87
N ALA A 135 10.47 1.33 -20.49
CA ALA A 135 9.49 2.16 -19.80
C ALA A 135 8.37 1.31 -19.18
N GLU A 136 7.85 0.33 -19.91
CA GLU A 136 6.83 -0.61 -19.40
C GLU A 136 7.36 -1.40 -18.19
N HIS A 137 8.58 -1.93 -18.28
CA HIS A 137 9.19 -2.67 -17.17
C HIS A 137 9.39 -1.81 -15.91
N LEU A 138 9.86 -0.57 -16.06
CA LEU A 138 10.02 0.35 -14.93
C LEU A 138 8.65 0.70 -14.31
N THR A 139 7.66 1.00 -15.14
CA THR A 139 6.28 1.24 -14.71
C THR A 139 5.70 0.04 -13.97
N PHE A 140 5.93 -1.18 -14.46
CA PHE A 140 5.47 -2.40 -13.81
C PHE A 140 6.14 -2.61 -12.44
N LEU A 141 7.44 -2.34 -12.33
CA LEU A 141 8.17 -2.42 -11.06
C LEU A 141 7.64 -1.40 -10.04
N GLU A 142 7.42 -0.16 -10.48
CA GLU A 142 6.81 0.90 -9.67
C GLU A 142 5.41 0.47 -9.20
N TYR A 143 4.53 0.06 -10.13
CA TYR A 143 3.18 -0.38 -9.84
C TYR A 143 3.16 -1.52 -8.82
N LYS A 144 3.97 -2.56 -9.04
CA LYS A 144 4.04 -3.72 -8.13
C LYS A 144 4.54 -3.33 -6.74
N SER A 145 5.45 -2.36 -6.64
CA SER A 145 5.90 -1.86 -5.34
C SER A 145 4.86 -0.96 -4.68
N PHE A 146 4.18 -0.11 -5.47
CA PHE A 146 3.16 0.83 -5.00
C PHE A 146 1.94 0.11 -4.43
N CYS A 147 1.46 -0.96 -5.08
CA CYS A 147 0.31 -1.74 -4.61
C CYS A 147 0.51 -2.42 -3.24
N LYS A 148 1.73 -2.45 -2.70
CA LYS A 148 2.01 -2.96 -1.35
C LYS A 148 1.82 -1.93 -0.25
N ILE A 149 1.82 -0.64 -0.61
CA ILE A 149 1.69 0.48 0.31
C ILE A 149 0.23 0.59 0.73
N LEU A 150 0.00 0.67 2.04
CA LEU A 150 -1.31 0.82 2.64
C LEU A 150 -1.44 2.17 3.34
N PHE A 151 -2.66 2.52 3.73
CA PHE A 151 -2.95 3.73 4.48
C PHE A 151 -2.11 3.88 5.75
N GLN A 152 -1.91 2.78 6.49
CA GLN A 152 -1.09 2.76 7.71
C GLN A 152 0.37 3.20 7.44
N ASP A 153 0.90 2.91 6.24
CA ASP A 153 2.25 3.31 5.87
C ASP A 153 2.35 4.82 5.68
N TYR A 154 1.34 5.43 5.06
CA TYR A 154 1.24 6.88 4.92
C TYR A 154 1.03 7.57 6.26
N HIS A 155 0.13 7.04 7.10
CA HIS A 155 -0.12 7.56 8.43
C HIS A 155 1.17 7.58 9.26
N SER A 156 1.89 6.44 9.32
CA SER A 156 3.19 6.38 10.02
C SER A 156 4.18 7.40 9.45
N PHE A 157 4.32 7.49 8.12
CA PHE A 157 5.25 8.43 7.50
C PHE A 157 4.95 9.90 7.83
N VAL A 158 3.69 10.31 7.76
CA VAL A 158 3.31 11.70 8.05
C VAL A 158 3.47 12.02 9.53
N MET A 159 3.14 11.09 10.43
CA MET A 159 3.27 11.31 11.88
C MET A 159 4.74 11.43 12.32
N HIS A 160 5.67 10.72 11.67
CA HIS A 160 7.09 10.75 12.01
C HIS A 160 7.92 11.71 11.14
N GLY A 161 7.39 12.15 10.00
CA GLY A 161 8.11 12.97 9.00
C GLY A 161 9.15 12.21 8.18
N CYS A 162 9.33 10.91 8.45
CA CYS A 162 10.23 10.01 7.72
C CYS A 162 9.75 8.56 7.86
N THR A 163 10.41 7.63 7.17
CA THR A 163 10.14 6.20 7.35
C THR A 163 10.76 5.71 8.66
N VAL A 164 9.91 5.35 9.61
CA VAL A 164 10.29 4.68 10.87
C VAL A 164 9.52 3.36 10.94
N ASP A 165 10.25 2.25 11.05
CA ASP A 165 9.70 0.87 11.09
C ASP A 165 8.70 0.57 9.96
N ASN A 166 8.92 1.17 8.78
CA ASN A 166 8.04 1.08 7.63
C ASN A 166 8.78 0.50 6.41
N PRO A 167 9.08 -0.82 6.42
CA PRO A 167 9.94 -1.45 5.42
C PRO A 167 9.31 -1.46 4.01
N ILE A 168 7.99 -1.29 3.89
CA ILE A 168 7.29 -1.24 2.60
C ILE A 168 7.53 0.10 1.92
N LEU A 169 7.30 1.20 2.64
CA LEU A 169 7.51 2.53 2.10
C LEU A 169 9.00 2.81 1.88
N GLU A 170 9.88 2.37 2.80
CA GLU A 170 11.33 2.42 2.61
C GLU A 170 11.77 1.73 1.33
N ARG A 171 11.19 0.58 1.04
CA ARG A 171 11.52 -0.18 -0.17
C ARG A 171 11.03 0.49 -1.44
N PHE A 172 9.84 1.11 -1.40
CA PHE A 172 9.35 1.90 -2.52
C PHE A 172 10.26 3.10 -2.80
N ILE A 173 10.67 3.85 -1.76
CA ILE A 173 11.64 4.95 -1.87
C ILE A 173 12.99 4.44 -2.38
N THR A 174 13.45 3.30 -1.85
CA THR A 174 14.72 2.68 -2.26
C THR A 174 14.69 2.21 -3.72
N LEU A 175 13.56 1.72 -4.22
CA LEU A 175 13.39 1.34 -5.63
C LEU A 175 13.63 2.54 -6.53
N PHE A 176 13.00 3.67 -6.22
CA PHE A 176 13.18 4.94 -6.94
C PHE A 176 14.66 5.35 -6.98
N ASN A 177 15.31 5.39 -5.81
CA ASN A 177 16.73 5.74 -5.71
C ASN A 177 17.64 4.74 -6.45
N SER A 178 17.29 3.45 -6.43
CA SER A 178 18.06 2.39 -7.10
C SER A 178 17.96 2.50 -8.62
N VAL A 179 16.80 2.91 -9.17
CA VAL A 179 16.65 3.18 -10.61
C VAL A 179 17.51 4.37 -11.00
N SER A 180 17.45 5.47 -10.25
CA SER A 180 18.28 6.65 -10.47
C SER A 180 19.78 6.31 -10.48
N GLN A 181 20.25 5.58 -9.46
CA GLN A 181 21.64 5.16 -9.36
C GLN A 181 22.03 4.20 -10.50
N TRP A 182 21.14 3.29 -10.88
CA TRP A 182 21.40 2.36 -11.99
C TRP A 182 21.60 3.12 -13.31
N ILE A 183 20.79 4.15 -13.58
CA ILE A 183 20.93 5.01 -14.76
C ILE A 183 22.29 5.73 -14.76
N GLN A 184 22.68 6.32 -13.62
CA GLN A 184 23.99 6.97 -13.47
C GLN A 184 25.13 5.99 -13.78
N LEU A 185 25.06 4.77 -13.25
CA LEU A 185 26.04 3.72 -13.51
C LEU A 185 26.05 3.26 -14.97
N MET A 186 24.89 3.18 -15.65
CA MET A 186 24.82 2.86 -17.07
C MET A 186 25.51 3.92 -17.92
N VAL A 187 25.32 5.20 -17.62
CA VAL A 187 26.03 6.30 -18.30
C VAL A 187 27.53 6.22 -18.00
N LEU A 188 27.93 6.20 -16.73
CA LEU A 188 29.34 6.22 -16.32
C LEU A 188 30.12 4.95 -16.75
N SER A 189 29.42 3.86 -17.06
CA SER A 189 30.05 2.64 -17.58
C SER A 189 30.64 2.79 -18.99
N LYS A 190 30.20 3.80 -19.77
CA LYS A 190 30.68 3.98 -21.14
C LYS A 190 31.99 4.79 -21.16
N PRO A 191 33.05 4.31 -21.84
CA PRO A 191 34.38 4.91 -21.77
C PRO A 191 34.47 6.26 -22.49
N THR A 192 33.73 6.46 -23.59
CA THR A 192 33.79 7.69 -24.40
C THR A 192 32.62 8.63 -24.14
N ALA A 193 32.84 9.94 -24.32
CA ALA A 193 31.79 10.95 -24.16
C ALA A 193 30.63 10.75 -25.14
N GLN A 194 30.91 10.35 -26.38
CA GLN A 194 29.91 10.08 -27.41
C GLN A 194 29.00 8.92 -27.00
N GLN A 195 29.57 7.82 -26.49
CA GLN A 195 28.77 6.68 -26.02
C GLN A 195 27.93 7.05 -24.79
N ARG A 196 28.44 7.88 -23.88
CA ARG A 196 27.66 8.41 -22.75
C ARG A 196 26.45 9.23 -23.24
N ALA A 197 26.66 10.12 -24.21
CA ALA A 197 25.59 10.92 -24.80
C ALA A 197 24.49 10.06 -25.47
N LEU A 198 24.86 8.93 -26.10
CA LEU A 198 23.89 7.98 -26.65
C LEU A 198 23.03 7.33 -25.56
N VAL A 199 23.65 6.89 -24.44
CA VAL A 199 22.92 6.31 -23.31
C VAL A 199 21.99 7.35 -22.66
N ILE A 200 22.46 8.59 -22.49
CA ILE A 200 21.63 9.70 -22.00
C ILE A 200 20.43 9.92 -22.93
N SER A 201 20.66 10.00 -24.25
CA SER A 201 19.61 10.19 -25.24
C SER A 201 18.59 9.03 -25.22
N HIS A 202 19.04 7.81 -24.99
CA HIS A 202 18.17 6.65 -24.85
C HIS A 202 17.24 6.78 -23.63
N PHE A 203 17.77 7.14 -22.46
CA PHE A 203 16.96 7.35 -21.27
C PHE A 203 16.03 8.57 -21.35
N ILE A 204 16.41 9.62 -22.10
CA ILE A 204 15.49 10.72 -22.42
C ILE A 204 14.28 10.19 -23.21
N ARG A 205 14.48 9.30 -24.19
CA ARG A 205 13.37 8.66 -24.91
C ARG A 205 12.51 7.78 -24.00
N VAL A 206 13.13 7.02 -23.10
CA VAL A 206 12.41 6.23 -22.08
C VAL A 206 11.53 7.13 -21.21
N ALA A 207 12.04 8.29 -20.79
CA ALA A 207 11.27 9.26 -20.02
C ALA A 207 10.11 9.87 -20.83
N GLN A 208 10.33 10.15 -22.13
CA GLN A 208 9.29 10.69 -23.03
C GLN A 208 8.16 9.69 -23.32
N VAL A 209 8.42 8.38 -23.25
CA VAL A 209 7.37 7.35 -23.40
C VAL A 209 6.42 7.35 -22.21
N HIS A 210 6.93 7.62 -21.01
CA HIS A 210 6.06 7.73 -19.85
C HIS A 210 5.31 9.07 -19.91
N THR A 211 3.98 9.05 -19.86
CA THR A 211 3.18 10.25 -19.62
C THR A 211 3.60 10.89 -18.29
N ASP A 212 3.70 12.22 -18.20
CA ASP A 212 4.23 13.07 -17.09
C ASP A 212 3.77 12.75 -15.64
N THR A 213 2.90 11.77 -15.44
CA THR A 213 2.26 11.44 -14.17
C THR A 213 2.86 10.23 -13.41
N THR A 214 3.80 9.48 -13.97
CA THR A 214 4.40 8.31 -13.27
C THR A 214 5.66 8.68 -12.48
N TYR A 215 5.83 8.14 -11.26
CA TYR A 215 7.01 8.44 -10.45
C TYR A 215 8.29 7.90 -11.11
N SER A 216 8.20 6.85 -11.93
CA SER A 216 9.30 6.36 -12.78
C SER A 216 9.88 7.45 -13.70
N CYS A 217 9.07 8.38 -14.24
CA CYS A 217 9.61 9.50 -15.04
C CYS A 217 10.59 10.33 -14.22
N ARG A 218 10.22 10.66 -12.98
CA ARG A 218 11.04 11.48 -12.09
C ARG A 218 12.33 10.76 -11.70
N ALA A 219 12.27 9.44 -11.53
CA ALA A 219 13.45 8.61 -11.27
C ALA A 219 14.40 8.55 -12.47
N VAL A 220 13.86 8.61 -13.70
CA VAL A 220 14.65 8.64 -14.93
C VAL A 220 15.23 10.02 -15.21
N ILE A 221 14.49 11.09 -14.93
CA ILE A 221 14.91 12.48 -15.20
C ILE A 221 15.89 13.00 -14.13
N GLY A 222 15.62 12.75 -12.84
CA GLY A 222 16.41 13.32 -11.74
C GLY A 222 17.92 13.03 -11.73
N PRO A 223 18.42 11.92 -12.32
CA PRO A 223 19.84 11.66 -12.51
C PRO A 223 20.60 12.55 -13.51
N PHE A 224 19.90 13.22 -14.43
CA PHE A 224 20.48 14.09 -15.46
C PHE A 224 20.56 15.53 -14.99
#